data_AF-A0A4Q3T1R1-F1
#
_entry.id   AF-A0A4Q3T1R1-F1
#
_cell.length_a   1.000
_cell.length_b   1.000
_cell.length_c   1.000
_cell.angle_alpha   90.00
_cell.angle_beta   90.00
_cell.angle_gamma   90.00
#
_symmetry.space_group_name_H-M   'P 1'
#
loop_
_entity.id
_entity.type
_entity.pdbx_description
1 polymer ?
#
loop_
_entity_poly.entity_id
_entity_poly.type
_entity_poly.pdbx_seq_one_letter_code
_entity_poly.pdbx_strand_id
1 'polypeptide(L)'
;QWNTFVQLKAYAKERYVRGVNENGGQETFHAFVNPTAMAKLKKDNDYMLNLRHSQERGDKNELFTGSTVKIDGIYLHEFRHVPNTRGAASGSKYGAAGTVEGCQVLFCGAQALGMADIGNPEWNEKEFDYGNQQGIEVGKIMGFLKPKFASIYEGGSVEDFGVISTYVAS
;
A
#
# COMPACT_ATOMS: atom_id res chain seq x y z
N GLN A 1 14.15 8.43 -3.38
CA GLN A 1 14.31 9.16 -4.66
C GLN A 1 13.46 8.47 -5.70
N TRP A 2 13.05 9.14 -6.77
CA TRP A 2 12.16 8.58 -7.81
C TRP A 2 12.68 7.27 -8.41
N ASN A 3 14.00 7.15 -8.59
CA ASN A 3 14.67 5.94 -9.09
C ASN A 3 14.32 4.67 -8.29
N THR A 4 14.01 4.80 -7.00
CA THR A 4 13.56 3.66 -6.18
C THR A 4 12.27 3.06 -6.71
N PHE A 5 11.31 3.86 -7.16
CA PHE A 5 10.03 3.37 -7.70
C PHE A 5 10.21 2.71 -9.07
N VAL A 6 11.11 3.24 -9.90
CA VAL A 6 11.48 2.63 -11.19
C VAL A 6 12.10 1.26 -10.97
N GLN A 7 13.04 1.15 -10.01
CA GLN A 7 13.66 -0.12 -9.64
C GLN A 7 12.64 -1.11 -9.03
N LEU A 8 11.72 -0.63 -8.19
CA LEU A 8 10.69 -1.48 -7.60
C LEU A 8 9.77 -2.07 -8.65
N LYS A 9 9.40 -1.28 -9.67
CA LYS A 9 8.59 -1.77 -10.78
C LYS A 9 9.35 -2.78 -11.63
N ALA A 10 10.64 -2.56 -11.91
CA ALA A 10 11.47 -3.53 -12.61
C ALA A 10 11.55 -4.84 -11.81
N TYR A 11 11.85 -4.76 -10.52
CA TYR A 11 11.89 -5.91 -9.62
C TYR A 11 10.55 -6.65 -9.54
N ALA A 12 9.43 -5.93 -9.44
CA ALA A 12 8.08 -6.50 -9.43
C ALA A 12 7.84 -7.32 -10.70
N LYS A 13 8.19 -6.80 -11.88
CA LYS A 13 8.03 -7.49 -13.16
C LYS A 13 8.94 -8.70 -13.30
N GLU A 14 10.20 -8.60 -12.88
CA GLU A 14 11.15 -9.72 -12.88
C GLU A 14 10.71 -10.85 -11.95
N ARG A 15 10.00 -10.52 -10.87
CA ARG A 15 9.46 -11.49 -9.89
C ARG A 15 8.01 -11.88 -10.12
N TYR A 16 7.46 -11.58 -11.30
CA TYR A 16 6.09 -11.94 -11.68
C TYR A 16 5.00 -11.41 -10.71
N VAL A 17 5.28 -10.32 -9.99
CA VAL A 17 4.26 -9.57 -9.26
C VAL A 17 3.37 -8.89 -10.28
N ARG A 18 2.15 -9.41 -10.45
CA ARG A 18 1.20 -8.90 -11.44
C ARG A 18 0.69 -7.53 -11.01
N GLY A 19 0.61 -6.58 -11.92
CA GLY A 19 -0.10 -5.33 -11.65
C GLY A 19 -1.62 -5.48 -11.75
N VAL A 20 -2.34 -4.47 -11.29
CA VAL A 20 -3.79 -4.34 -11.48
C VAL A 20 -4.05 -3.86 -12.89
N ASN A 21 -4.87 -4.63 -13.64
CA ASN A 21 -5.27 -4.25 -14.98
C ASN A 21 -6.36 -3.18 -14.92
N GLU A 22 -6.10 -2.04 -15.54
CA GLU A 22 -7.08 -0.98 -15.73
C GLU A 22 -7.76 -1.05 -17.09
N ASN A 23 -8.83 -0.26 -17.23
CA ASN A 23 -9.55 -0.13 -18.47
C ASN A 23 -8.59 0.36 -19.58
N GLY A 24 -8.50 -0.39 -20.68
CA GLY A 24 -7.50 -0.16 -21.73
C GLY A 24 -6.25 -1.05 -21.65
N GLY A 25 -6.23 -2.08 -20.79
CA GLY A 25 -5.17 -3.10 -20.75
C GLY A 25 -3.85 -2.61 -20.14
N GLN A 26 -3.87 -1.46 -19.46
CA GLN A 26 -2.69 -0.94 -18.77
C GLN A 26 -2.50 -1.66 -17.44
N GLU A 27 -1.28 -2.16 -17.24
CA GLU A 27 -0.87 -2.73 -15.97
C GLU A 27 -0.43 -1.61 -15.02
N THR A 28 -1.03 -1.56 -13.84
CA THR A 28 -0.74 -0.55 -12.83
C THR A 28 -0.37 -1.13 -11.47
N PHE A 29 0.37 -0.36 -10.68
CA PHE A 29 0.78 -0.72 -9.32
C PHE A 29 0.37 0.38 -8.34
N HIS A 30 0.19 0.01 -7.08
CA HIS A 30 -0.16 0.96 -6.02
C HIS A 30 0.95 1.04 -4.99
N ALA A 31 1.48 2.24 -4.75
CA ALA A 31 2.49 2.48 -3.75
C ALA A 31 1.93 3.34 -2.62
N PHE A 32 1.97 2.81 -1.39
CA PHE A 32 1.60 3.54 -0.19
C PHE A 32 2.84 4.14 0.46
N VAL A 33 2.85 5.46 0.61
CA VAL A 33 4.02 6.23 1.04
C VAL A 33 3.64 7.11 2.23
N ASN A 34 4.54 7.20 3.21
CA ASN A 34 4.36 8.13 4.33
C ASN A 34 4.44 9.59 3.85
N PRO A 35 3.67 10.52 4.44
CA PRO A 35 3.71 11.95 4.11
C PRO A 35 5.11 12.57 4.06
N THR A 36 6.03 12.17 4.95
CA THR A 36 7.40 12.72 4.98
C THR A 36 8.22 12.28 3.77
N ALA A 37 8.13 11.01 3.39
CA ALA A 37 8.77 10.49 2.19
C ALA A 37 8.12 11.07 0.92
N MET A 38 6.80 11.27 0.91
CA MET A 38 6.11 11.93 -0.20
C MET A 38 6.56 13.39 -0.36
N ALA A 39 6.78 14.12 0.75
CA ALA A 39 7.31 15.47 0.70
C ALA A 39 8.73 15.52 0.12
N LYS A 40 9.59 14.54 0.41
CA LYS A 40 10.90 14.40 -0.24
C LYS A 40 10.79 14.07 -1.72
N LEU A 41 9.85 13.18 -2.09
CA LEU A 41 9.61 12.81 -3.48
C LEU A 41 9.12 14.01 -4.31
N LYS A 42 8.21 14.83 -3.77
CA LYS A 42 7.73 16.05 -4.41
C LYS A 42 8.84 17.09 -4.68
N LYS A 43 9.94 17.05 -3.93
CA LYS A 43 11.13 17.91 -4.12
C LYS A 43 12.13 17.33 -5.12
N ASP A 44 11.96 16.08 -5.54
CA ASP A 44 12.86 15.40 -6.47
C ASP A 44 12.67 15.95 -7.89
N ASN A 45 13.76 16.31 -8.55
CA ASN A 45 13.72 16.91 -9.88
C ASN A 45 13.16 15.95 -10.93
N ASP A 46 13.54 14.67 -10.87
CA ASP A 46 13.07 13.67 -11.82
C ASP A 46 11.58 13.38 -11.65
N TYR A 47 11.09 13.39 -10.41
CA TYR A 47 9.65 13.29 -10.12
C TYR A 47 8.88 14.47 -10.72
N MET A 48 9.35 15.70 -10.52
CA MET A 48 8.71 16.90 -11.06
C MET A 48 8.69 16.91 -12.60
N LEU A 49 9.78 16.47 -13.23
CA LEU A 49 9.86 16.37 -14.69
C LEU A 49 8.87 15.33 -15.22
N ASN A 50 8.88 14.11 -14.67
CA ASN A 50 7.97 13.04 -15.10
C ASN A 50 6.50 13.43 -14.89
N LEU A 51 6.19 14.07 -13.77
CA LEU A 51 4.84 14.55 -13.47
C LEU A 51 4.36 15.61 -14.49
N ARG A 52 5.22 16.53 -14.90
CA ARG A 52 4.91 17.54 -15.93
C ARG A 52 4.68 16.93 -17.31
N HIS A 53 5.35 15.84 -17.64
CA HIS A 53 5.22 15.15 -18.92
C HIS A 53 4.06 14.14 -18.98
N SER A 54 3.60 13.64 -17.83
CA SER A 54 2.62 12.54 -17.75
C SER A 54 1.14 12.98 -17.70
N GLN A 55 0.84 14.26 -17.50
CA GLN A 55 -0.54 14.74 -17.34
C GLN A 55 -1.10 15.32 -18.65
N GLU A 56 -2.38 15.03 -18.96
CA GLU A 56 -3.12 15.71 -20.02
C GLU A 56 -3.21 17.21 -19.70
N ARG A 57 -2.88 18.07 -20.66
CA ARG A 57 -3.01 19.52 -20.51
C ARG A 57 -4.50 19.90 -20.47
N GLY A 58 -5.06 20.18 -19.28
CA GLY A 58 -6.43 20.69 -19.14
C GLY A 58 -6.92 20.78 -17.69
N ASP A 59 -8.18 21.17 -17.49
CA ASP A 59 -8.80 21.42 -16.16
C ASP A 59 -8.94 20.17 -15.26
N LYS A 60 -8.60 18.98 -15.77
CA LYS A 60 -8.57 17.71 -15.02
C LYS A 60 -7.20 17.40 -14.40
N ASN A 61 -6.30 18.39 -14.32
CA ASN A 61 -4.93 18.18 -13.87
C ASN A 61 -4.89 17.97 -12.35
N GLU A 62 -4.71 16.72 -11.92
CA GLU A 62 -4.68 16.30 -10.51
C GLU A 62 -3.43 16.81 -9.75
N LEU A 63 -2.52 17.48 -10.45
CA LEU A 63 -1.24 17.98 -9.95
C LEU A 63 -1.38 18.93 -8.75
N PHE A 64 -2.55 19.57 -8.59
CA PHE A 64 -2.83 20.53 -7.52
C PHE A 64 -3.98 20.14 -6.58
N THR A 65 -4.69 19.04 -6.86
CA THR A 65 -5.89 18.65 -6.10
C THR A 65 -5.57 17.80 -4.87
N GLY A 66 -4.30 17.39 -4.69
CA GLY A 66 -3.89 16.47 -3.63
C GLY A 66 -4.40 15.03 -3.82
N SER A 67 -4.93 14.73 -5.02
CA SER A 67 -5.39 13.41 -5.42
C SER A 67 -4.23 12.44 -5.65
N THR A 68 -4.52 11.14 -5.66
CA THR A 68 -3.53 10.10 -5.96
C THR A 68 -2.96 10.30 -7.36
N VAL A 69 -1.65 10.53 -7.45
CA VAL A 69 -0.97 10.78 -8.73
C VAL A 69 -0.52 9.46 -9.35
N LYS A 70 -0.86 9.23 -10.63
CA LYS A 70 -0.31 8.15 -11.45
C LYS A 70 0.93 8.63 -12.22
N ILE A 71 2.08 8.01 -12.00
CA ILE A 71 3.30 8.25 -12.79
C ILE A 71 3.90 6.91 -13.17
N ASP A 72 4.23 6.71 -14.45
CA ASP A 72 4.77 5.46 -14.97
C ASP A 72 3.92 4.21 -14.57
N GLY A 73 2.59 4.34 -14.59
CA GLY A 73 1.68 3.25 -14.19
C GLY A 73 1.69 2.94 -12.69
N ILE A 74 2.29 3.78 -11.85
CA ILE A 74 2.30 3.63 -10.39
C ILE A 74 1.43 4.72 -9.78
N TYR A 75 0.41 4.31 -9.04
CA TYR A 75 -0.39 5.20 -8.20
C TYR A 75 0.30 5.44 -6.86
N LEU A 76 0.58 6.71 -6.56
CA LEU A 76 1.19 7.11 -5.30
C LEU A 76 0.13 7.57 -4.31
N HIS A 77 -0.10 6.77 -3.28
CA HIS A 77 -1.03 7.05 -2.19
C HIS A 77 -0.27 7.58 -0.98
N GLU A 78 -0.58 8.82 -0.59
CA GLU A 78 -0.06 9.40 0.64
C GLU A 78 -0.90 8.92 1.83
N PHE A 79 -0.31 8.16 2.76
CA PHE A 79 -1.05 7.58 3.88
C PHE A 79 -0.31 7.68 5.21
N ARG A 80 -1.00 8.15 6.25
CA ARG A 80 -0.39 8.46 7.56
C ARG A 80 -0.01 7.23 8.37
N HIS A 81 -0.74 6.13 8.22
CA HIS A 81 -0.55 4.92 9.02
C HIS A 81 0.45 3.94 8.40
N VAL A 82 1.34 4.43 7.55
CA VAL A 82 2.47 3.64 7.06
C VAL A 82 3.58 3.62 8.13
N PRO A 83 4.07 2.43 8.55
CA PRO A 83 5.08 2.30 9.60
C PRO A 83 6.31 3.17 9.35
N ASN A 84 6.78 3.84 10.41
CA ASN A 84 7.97 4.68 10.37
C ASN A 84 8.68 4.65 11.72
N THR A 85 9.96 5.04 11.71
CA THR A 85 10.83 5.08 12.89
C THR A 85 10.92 6.48 13.51
N ARG A 86 10.01 7.39 13.15
CA ARG A 86 10.02 8.75 13.67
C ARG A 86 9.59 8.74 15.13
N GLY A 87 10.39 9.39 15.98
CA GLY A 87 10.19 9.37 17.43
C GLY A 87 10.70 8.10 18.13
N ALA A 88 11.21 7.11 17.40
CA ALA A 88 11.93 5.99 18.00
C ALA A 88 13.28 6.44 18.56
N ALA A 89 13.73 5.78 19.64
CA ALA A 89 15.04 6.04 20.24
C ALA A 89 16.18 5.76 19.25
N SER A 90 17.31 6.46 19.43
CA SER A 90 18.54 6.15 18.69
C SER A 90 18.98 4.72 18.99
N GLY A 91 19.29 3.95 17.94
CA GLY A 91 19.51 2.51 18.02
C GLY A 91 18.28 1.66 17.63
N SER A 92 17.09 2.26 17.57
CA SER A 92 15.84 1.60 17.12
C SER A 92 15.31 2.15 15.79
N LYS A 93 16.05 3.06 15.14
CA LYS A 93 15.73 3.56 13.78
C LYS A 93 16.36 2.67 12.71
N TYR A 94 16.16 3.02 11.43
CA TYR A 94 16.75 2.25 10.33
C TYR A 94 18.25 2.57 10.13
N GLY A 95 18.89 1.79 9.27
CA GLY A 95 20.33 1.89 8.98
C GLY A 95 21.20 1.15 10.00
N ALA A 96 22.44 0.84 9.62
CA ALA A 96 23.35 0.03 10.42
C ALA A 96 23.64 0.59 11.83
N ALA A 97 23.60 1.93 11.98
CA ALA A 97 23.78 2.61 13.27
C ALA A 97 22.47 2.87 14.02
N GLY A 98 21.31 2.52 13.45
CA GLY A 98 20.00 2.76 14.08
C GLY A 98 19.64 4.23 14.27
N THR A 99 20.20 5.12 13.46
CA THR A 99 20.05 6.59 13.56
C THR A 99 19.24 7.20 12.43
N VAL A 100 18.97 6.44 11.35
CA VAL A 100 18.32 6.97 10.15
C VAL A 100 16.81 6.90 10.32
N GLU A 101 16.18 8.07 10.31
CA GLU A 101 14.72 8.14 10.20
C GLU A 101 14.29 7.57 8.87
N GLY A 102 13.35 6.63 8.94
CA GLY A 102 12.87 5.96 7.76
C GLY A 102 11.42 5.55 7.89
N CYS A 103 10.85 5.23 6.74
CA CYS A 103 9.50 4.73 6.63
C CYS A 103 9.48 3.51 5.71
N GLN A 104 8.48 2.68 5.92
CA GLN A 104 8.16 1.60 5.01
C GLN A 104 7.43 2.18 3.80
N VAL A 105 7.62 1.58 2.63
CA VAL A 105 6.82 1.79 1.43
C VAL A 105 6.25 0.44 1.07
N LEU A 106 4.93 0.39 0.89
CA LEU A 106 4.24 -0.82 0.45
C LEU A 106 3.92 -0.67 -1.03
N PHE A 107 4.57 -1.47 -1.86
CA PHE A 107 4.33 -1.52 -3.28
C PHE A 107 3.47 -2.74 -3.60
N CYS A 108 2.23 -2.51 -4.00
CA CYS A 108 1.19 -3.51 -4.14
C CYS A 108 0.83 -3.73 -5.60
N GLY A 109 0.76 -5.00 -5.99
CA GLY A 109 0.19 -5.47 -7.26
C GLY A 109 -1.22 -6.03 -7.10
N ALA A 110 -1.67 -6.80 -8.09
CA ALA A 110 -2.86 -7.63 -8.05
C ALA A 110 -2.61 -8.88 -7.17
N GLN A 111 -3.63 -9.30 -6.42
CA GLN A 111 -3.59 -10.35 -5.37
C GLN A 111 -3.00 -9.93 -4.02
N ALA A 112 -3.58 -8.92 -3.37
CA ALA A 112 -3.15 -8.53 -2.03
C ALA A 112 -3.86 -9.31 -0.89
N LEU A 113 -5.08 -9.82 -1.10
CA LEU A 113 -5.89 -10.41 -0.02
C LEU A 113 -7.02 -11.31 -0.54
N GLY A 114 -7.17 -12.50 0.04
CA GLY A 114 -8.41 -13.28 -0.04
C GLY A 114 -9.32 -12.89 1.13
N MET A 115 -10.53 -12.44 0.82
CA MET A 115 -11.58 -12.16 1.82
C MET A 115 -12.66 -13.23 1.71
N ALA A 116 -12.95 -13.90 2.82
CA ALA A 116 -14.08 -14.79 2.94
C ALA A 116 -15.12 -14.13 3.86
N ASP A 117 -16.29 -13.83 3.29
CA ASP A 117 -17.46 -13.40 4.05
C ASP A 117 -18.43 -14.57 4.08
N ILE A 118 -18.72 -15.09 5.27
CA ILE A 118 -19.53 -16.30 5.44
C ILE A 118 -20.82 -15.91 6.15
N GLY A 119 -21.88 -15.81 5.35
CA GLY A 119 -23.24 -15.57 5.82
C GLY A 119 -23.58 -14.10 6.05
N ASN A 120 -24.88 -13.82 6.18
CA ASN A 120 -25.34 -12.51 6.61
C ASN A 120 -25.05 -12.33 8.11
N PRO A 121 -24.79 -11.09 8.56
CA PRO A 121 -24.64 -10.82 9.99
C PRO A 121 -25.90 -11.23 10.75
N GLU A 122 -25.70 -11.97 11.83
CA GLU A 122 -26.77 -12.35 12.76
C GLU A 122 -27.05 -11.18 13.70
N TRP A 123 -28.33 -10.91 13.90
CA TRP A 123 -28.83 -9.87 14.78
C TRP A 123 -29.80 -10.51 15.76
N ASN A 124 -29.41 -10.59 17.03
CA ASN A 124 -30.22 -11.16 18.09
C ASN A 124 -30.48 -10.11 19.17
N GLU A 125 -31.74 -9.95 19.53
CA GLU A 125 -32.17 -9.07 20.60
C GLU A 125 -32.69 -9.91 21.76
N LYS A 126 -32.28 -9.55 22.97
CA LYS A 126 -32.77 -10.17 24.19
C LYS A 126 -33.11 -9.13 25.23
N GLU A 127 -34.34 -9.20 25.74
CA GLU A 127 -34.80 -8.35 26.84
C GLU A 127 -34.44 -9.00 28.19
N PHE A 128 -33.90 -8.19 29.09
CA PHE A 128 -33.57 -8.50 30.47
C PHE A 128 -34.36 -7.56 31.40
N ASP A 129 -34.58 -7.97 32.64
CA ASP A 129 -35.25 -7.18 33.68
C ASP A 129 -36.63 -6.62 33.24
N TYR A 130 -37.57 -7.49 32.82
CA TYR A 130 -38.93 -7.10 32.41
C TYR A 130 -38.99 -6.00 31.33
N GLY A 131 -38.03 -5.99 30.39
CA GLY A 131 -37.98 -5.01 29.30
C GLY A 131 -37.26 -3.71 29.66
N ASN A 132 -36.70 -3.60 30.87
CA ASN A 132 -35.96 -2.43 31.31
C ASN A 132 -34.50 -2.41 30.81
N GLN A 133 -34.00 -3.54 30.29
CA GLN A 133 -32.68 -3.66 29.67
C GLN A 133 -32.76 -4.46 28.36
N GLN A 134 -32.27 -3.89 27.27
CA GLN A 134 -32.10 -4.60 26.01
C GLN A 134 -30.63 -4.96 25.80
N GLY A 135 -30.37 -6.24 25.61
CA GLY A 135 -29.10 -6.76 25.10
C GLY A 135 -29.21 -6.95 23.59
N ILE A 136 -28.27 -6.36 22.86
CA ILE A 136 -28.14 -6.55 21.40
C ILE A 136 -26.84 -7.31 21.14
N GLU A 137 -26.97 -8.43 20.44
CA GLU A 137 -25.84 -9.20 19.91
C GLU A 137 -25.80 -9.05 18.39
N VAL A 138 -24.60 -8.78 17.87
CA VAL A 138 -24.32 -8.86 16.44
C VAL A 138 -23.19 -9.87 16.21
N GLY A 139 -23.47 -10.90 15.42
CA GLY A 139 -22.52 -11.94 15.03
C GLY A 139 -22.16 -11.83 13.55
N LYS A 140 -20.87 -11.86 13.20
CA LYS A 140 -20.42 -11.97 11.81
C LYS A 140 -19.16 -12.81 11.70
N ILE A 141 -19.19 -13.80 10.80
CA ILE A 141 -18.03 -14.63 10.48
C ILE A 141 -17.38 -14.06 9.22
N MET A 142 -16.23 -13.41 9.40
CA MET A 142 -15.41 -12.92 8.29
C MET A 142 -13.95 -13.33 8.49
N GLY A 143 -13.25 -13.62 7.39
CA GLY A 143 -11.86 -14.03 7.39
C GLY A 143 -11.07 -13.32 6.30
N PHE A 144 -9.83 -12.96 6.63
CA PHE A 144 -8.86 -12.42 5.68
C PHE A 144 -7.63 -13.32 5.65
N LEU A 145 -7.21 -13.73 4.46
CA LEU A 145 -6.03 -14.55 4.27
C LEU A 145 -5.17 -13.94 3.16
N LYS A 146 -3.87 -13.76 3.43
CA LYS A 146 -2.90 -13.42 2.40
C LYS A 146 -2.40 -14.73 1.77
N PRO A 147 -2.69 -15.00 0.48
CA PRO A 147 -2.23 -16.21 -0.17
C PRO A 147 -0.70 -16.20 -0.26
N LYS A 148 -0.08 -17.37 -0.08
CA LYS A 148 1.37 -17.55 -0.20
C LYS A 148 1.66 -18.73 -1.12
N PHE A 149 2.60 -18.56 -2.02
CA PHE A 149 2.99 -19.55 -3.02
C PHE A 149 4.50 -19.78 -2.94
N ALA A 150 4.94 -20.99 -3.32
CA ALA A 150 6.37 -21.29 -3.41
C ALA A 150 6.96 -20.67 -4.68
N SER A 151 8.05 -19.93 -4.52
CA SER A 151 8.82 -19.33 -5.60
C SER A 151 9.71 -20.35 -6.26
N ILE A 152 9.52 -20.60 -7.57
CA ILE A 152 10.40 -21.46 -8.35
C ILE A 152 11.78 -20.83 -8.60
N TYR A 153 11.90 -19.51 -8.43
CA TYR A 153 13.11 -18.73 -8.72
C TYR A 153 14.01 -18.53 -7.49
N GLU A 154 13.50 -18.82 -6.28
CA GLU A 154 14.22 -18.71 -5.01
C GLU A 154 14.22 -20.03 -4.24
N GLY A 155 14.39 -21.15 -4.94
CA GLY A 155 14.56 -22.45 -4.30
C GLY A 155 13.39 -22.89 -3.42
N GLY A 156 12.17 -22.44 -3.72
CA GLY A 156 10.96 -22.78 -2.96
C GLY A 156 10.64 -21.82 -1.79
N SER A 157 11.25 -20.63 -1.73
CA SER A 157 10.88 -19.61 -0.74
C SER A 157 9.38 -19.29 -0.84
N VAL A 158 8.70 -19.16 0.29
CA VAL A 158 7.26 -18.92 0.34
C VAL A 158 7.00 -17.42 0.29
N GLU A 159 6.49 -16.93 -0.84
CA GLU A 159 6.25 -15.52 -1.13
C GLU A 159 4.76 -15.28 -1.41
N ASP A 160 4.25 -14.06 -1.20
CA ASP A 160 2.85 -13.73 -1.48
C ASP A 160 2.60 -13.14 -2.87
N PHE A 161 3.68 -12.80 -3.61
CA PHE A 161 3.66 -12.23 -4.97
C PHE A 161 2.70 -11.04 -5.17
N GLY A 162 2.30 -10.38 -4.08
CA GLY A 162 1.29 -9.33 -4.10
C GLY A 162 1.77 -8.01 -3.52
N VAL A 163 2.74 -8.03 -2.60
CA VAL A 163 3.26 -6.82 -1.97
C VAL A 163 4.77 -6.89 -1.80
N ILE A 164 5.47 -5.87 -2.26
CA ILE A 164 6.87 -5.62 -1.97
C ILE A 164 6.95 -4.57 -0.86
N SER A 165 7.63 -4.93 0.22
CA SER A 165 7.90 -4.03 1.34
C SER A 165 9.32 -3.47 1.22
N THR A 166 9.45 -2.15 1.11
CA THR A 166 10.75 -1.49 0.98
C THR A 166 10.92 -0.44 2.06
N TYR A 167 12.08 -0.40 2.69
CA TYR A 167 12.41 0.62 3.69
C TYR A 167 13.17 1.76 3.01
N VAL A 168 12.70 2.99 3.23
CA VAL A 168 13.32 4.20 2.67
C VAL A 168 13.64 5.19 3.77
N ALA A 169 14.74 5.92 3.62
CA ALA A 169 15.07 7.02 4.51
C ALA A 169 14.07 8.17 4.31
N SER A 170 13.40 8.57 5.38
CA SER A 170 12.28 9.53 5.39
C SER A 170 12.71 10.93 5.75
#